data_AF-A0A936KB30-F1
#
_entry.id   AF-A0A936KB30-F1
#
_cell.length_a   1.000
_cell.length_b   1.000
_cell.length_c   1.000
_cell.angle_alpha   90.00
_cell.angle_beta   90.00
_cell.angle_gamma   90.00
#
_symmetry.space_group_name_H-M   'P 1'
#
loop_
_entity.id
_entity.type
_entity.pdbx_description
1 polymer ?
#
loop_
_entity_poly.entity_id
_entity_poly.type
_entity_poly.pdbx_seq_one_letter_code
_entity_poly.pdbx_strand_id
1 'polypeptide(L)'
;MPLLPAVLRPFRCAWQPLSALLLLCLSGPLWAASPADEPLRLESFTCPLTGKAFKQDVGYDTFPLVTFPDGSYPGDEKVDAQLPVCPADGLILLPDFSPILSEEQAMGDALIYPRYTKAELAKLPALIADPAYAALKADGRYAQAHWLATQLGRPAFDRFTMLQRTTWGAVDPALRRKLVERLVTEGPALLEASIRPAPYKRYLRLFIVNGLRELGRFDEALNMLDAIDRDSAAALAQDVIEDAEVSTQEMRAVIVAKDTDRFPVGLMPSRWANVVCKDRDMPPPYARTETTKAACAARGAERDRTAREDEEAFAELDRWRKDVAGLDKACAATPEDKRSKGLQWGCENRQRRRDEAEAVELVKDGDKTASACEAGREEDRNGVLLTACISYTGVLENELGRALADDDLAWSIICPNGDNQSYSYPDRWHVASSGCRNARDTRKNRAVEAMLGDRAKIDATCAMTPQEKMHGLLFDACLEHNSRRRTETIAHLATVPADFERMCARHGKTNSAGNDAAGLSEEQGVCRSAWRLRENTRAKAEAEAKGLKCFSVAVYGPDRPRCVSPAAFEQAMKPGPEFALAPVNNMDYFAEDSSLRHAARTRAAAIIAKAKVDRSYPKRKPGDRF
;
A
#
# COMPACT_ATOMS: atom_id res chain seq x y z
N MET A 1 23.78 -40.12 -34.56
CA MET A 1 23.76 -40.67 -35.94
C MET A 1 22.33 -41.06 -36.30
N PRO A 2 21.92 -40.88 -37.56
CA PRO A 2 20.75 -40.08 -37.95
C PRO A 2 19.65 -40.92 -38.63
N LEU A 3 18.50 -40.30 -38.93
CA LEU A 3 17.98 -40.10 -40.31
C LEU A 3 16.52 -39.60 -40.32
N LEU A 4 16.35 -38.40 -40.86
CA LEU A 4 15.17 -37.94 -41.64
C LEU A 4 15.21 -38.62 -43.04
N PRO A 5 14.08 -38.77 -43.75
CA PRO A 5 13.59 -37.73 -44.71
C PRO A 5 12.04 -37.61 -44.74
N ALA A 6 11.41 -36.44 -44.89
CA ALA A 6 11.26 -35.55 -46.07
C ALA A 6 10.49 -36.15 -47.27
N VAL A 7 9.24 -35.71 -47.53
CA VAL A 7 8.63 -35.61 -48.88
C VAL A 7 7.70 -34.38 -48.96
N LEU A 8 7.78 -33.70 -50.11
CA LEU A 8 7.26 -32.39 -50.50
C LEU A 8 5.94 -32.45 -51.30
N ARG A 9 5.05 -31.45 -51.08
CA ARG A 9 4.27 -30.62 -52.07
C ARG A 9 3.25 -31.30 -53.04
N PRO A 10 2.46 -30.54 -53.83
CA PRO A 10 1.69 -29.30 -53.60
C PRO A 10 0.25 -29.36 -54.19
N PHE A 11 -0.63 -28.39 -53.89
CA PHE A 11 -1.66 -27.96 -54.85
C PHE A 11 -1.84 -26.45 -54.81
N ARG A 12 -1.53 -25.81 -55.95
CA ARG A 12 -1.97 -24.48 -56.36
C ARG A 12 -3.12 -24.68 -57.34
N CYS A 13 -4.21 -23.93 -57.19
CA CYS A 13 -4.96 -23.40 -58.33
C CYS A 13 -5.58 -22.07 -57.91
N ALA A 14 -5.25 -21.04 -58.68
CA ALA A 14 -5.83 -19.72 -58.65
C ALA A 14 -7.10 -19.68 -59.52
N TRP A 15 -7.99 -18.72 -59.28
CA TRP A 15 -8.45 -17.69 -60.24
C TRP A 15 -9.52 -16.78 -59.57
N GLN A 16 -9.26 -15.47 -59.64
CA GLN A 16 -10.08 -14.30 -59.28
C GLN A 16 -11.20 -14.04 -60.33
N PRO A 17 -11.98 -12.92 -60.35
CA PRO A 17 -12.27 -11.85 -59.33
C PRO A 17 -13.78 -11.49 -59.24
N LEU A 18 -14.17 -10.66 -58.25
CA LEU A 18 -14.86 -9.35 -58.45
C LEU A 18 -15.49 -8.83 -57.14
N SER A 19 -14.95 -7.69 -56.70
CA SER A 19 -15.63 -6.51 -56.16
C SER A 19 -16.74 -6.67 -55.11
N ALA A 20 -16.41 -6.31 -53.86
CA ALA A 20 -17.28 -5.44 -53.05
C ALA A 20 -16.44 -4.70 -52.00
N LEU A 21 -16.39 -3.37 -52.14
CA LEU A 21 -15.99 -2.41 -51.11
C LEU A 21 -16.72 -2.71 -49.79
N LEU A 22 -15.98 -2.84 -48.68
CA LEU A 22 -16.48 -2.52 -47.35
C LEU A 22 -15.32 -2.28 -46.37
N LEU A 23 -15.21 -1.02 -45.94
CA LEU A 23 -14.54 -0.47 -44.77
C LEU A 23 -13.47 -1.34 -44.08
N LEU A 24 -12.21 -1.09 -44.43
CA LEU A 24 -11.06 -1.34 -43.56
C LEU A 24 -10.78 -0.07 -42.75
N CYS A 25 -11.49 0.10 -41.64
CA CYS A 25 -11.06 0.98 -40.56
C CYS A 25 -10.55 0.12 -39.40
N LEU A 26 -9.24 0.21 -39.17
CA LEU A 26 -8.58 0.20 -37.86
C LEU A 26 -8.80 -1.05 -36.98
N SER A 27 -8.03 -2.10 -37.25
CA SER A 27 -7.60 -3.07 -36.22
C SER A 27 -6.08 -3.04 -36.13
N GLY A 28 -5.55 -1.93 -35.61
CA GLY A 28 -4.19 -1.89 -35.08
C GLY A 28 -4.16 -2.54 -33.69
N PRO A 29 -3.04 -3.16 -33.29
CA PRO A 29 -2.88 -3.65 -31.92
C PRO A 29 -3.06 -2.48 -30.95
N LEU A 30 -3.81 -2.71 -29.88
CA LEU A 30 -3.90 -1.84 -28.69
C LEU A 30 -2.51 -1.74 -28.05
N TRP A 31 -1.62 -0.99 -28.68
CA TRP A 31 -0.60 -0.25 -27.95
C TRP A 31 -1.38 0.86 -27.26
N ALA A 32 -1.29 0.89 -25.93
CA ALA A 32 -1.73 2.02 -25.15
C ALA A 32 -1.36 3.30 -25.90
N ALA A 33 -2.36 4.15 -26.17
CA ALA A 33 -2.07 5.52 -26.52
C ALA A 33 -1.08 6.01 -25.47
N SER A 34 0.11 6.43 -25.92
CA SER A 34 1.03 7.19 -25.08
C SER A 34 0.19 8.24 -24.35
N PRO A 35 0.36 8.45 -23.03
CA PRO A 35 -0.33 9.54 -22.35
C PRO A 35 0.06 10.83 -23.08
N ALA A 36 -0.84 11.33 -23.90
CA ALA A 36 -0.67 12.58 -24.61
C ALA A 36 -0.99 13.67 -23.59
N ASP A 37 0.05 14.45 -23.28
CA ASP A 37 0.03 15.69 -22.50
C ASP A 37 -0.52 15.55 -21.07
N GLU A 38 0.29 14.98 -20.17
CA GLU A 38 0.16 15.35 -18.75
C GLU A 38 0.24 16.89 -18.63
N PRO A 39 -0.66 17.52 -17.86
CA PRO A 39 -0.72 18.97 -17.79
C PRO A 39 0.60 19.50 -17.23
N LEU A 40 1.32 20.29 -18.04
CA LEU A 40 2.47 21.08 -17.59
C LEU A 40 2.10 21.78 -16.27
N ARG A 41 2.91 21.59 -15.23
CA ARG A 41 2.69 22.26 -13.94
C ARG A 41 3.27 23.66 -14.04
N LEU A 42 2.55 24.50 -14.77
CA LEU A 42 2.94 25.87 -15.07
C LEU A 42 2.67 26.78 -13.87
N GLU A 43 3.72 27.14 -13.14
CA GLU A 43 3.64 28.05 -12.00
C GLU A 43 4.06 29.47 -12.36
N SER A 44 3.58 30.46 -11.60
CA SER A 44 3.90 31.87 -11.79
C SER A 44 4.88 32.35 -10.73
N PHE A 45 5.97 32.98 -11.17
CA PHE A 45 7.04 33.46 -10.32
C PHE A 45 7.32 34.93 -10.60
N THR A 46 8.01 35.61 -9.68
CA THR A 46 8.46 36.99 -9.85
C THR A 46 9.97 37.06 -9.64
N CYS A 47 10.68 37.66 -10.60
CA CYS A 47 12.11 37.83 -10.49
C CYS A 47 12.50 38.86 -9.42
N PRO A 48 13.27 38.47 -8.39
CA PRO A 48 13.61 39.34 -7.27
C PRO A 48 14.35 40.63 -7.67
N LEU A 49 15.21 40.58 -8.69
CA LEU A 49 16.01 41.73 -9.12
C LEU A 49 15.27 42.71 -10.03
N THR A 50 14.36 42.20 -10.86
CA THR A 50 13.68 43.01 -11.90
C THR A 50 12.21 43.29 -11.59
N GLY A 51 11.61 42.56 -10.65
CA GLY A 51 10.17 42.59 -10.37
C GLY A 51 9.30 42.01 -11.48
N LYS A 52 9.89 41.48 -12.57
CA LYS A 52 9.14 40.92 -13.70
C LYS A 52 8.57 39.56 -13.34
N ALA A 53 7.27 39.38 -13.59
CA ALA A 53 6.62 38.09 -13.49
C ALA A 53 6.98 37.19 -14.70
N PHE A 54 7.07 35.89 -14.47
CA PHE A 54 7.23 34.88 -15.51
C PHE A 54 6.48 33.60 -15.12
N LYS A 55 6.29 32.72 -16.10
CA LYS A 55 5.76 31.38 -15.88
C LYS A 55 6.79 30.34 -16.30
N GLN A 56 6.91 29.27 -15.52
CA GLN A 56 7.77 28.14 -15.85
C GLN A 56 7.06 26.84 -15.46
N ASP A 57 7.21 25.81 -16.30
CA ASP A 57 6.87 24.46 -15.90
C ASP A 57 7.87 23.97 -14.85
N VAL A 58 7.34 23.60 -13.69
CA VAL A 58 8.12 23.06 -12.55
C VAL A 58 7.71 21.62 -12.23
N GLY A 59 6.87 21.02 -13.09
CA GLY A 59 6.48 19.63 -12.98
C GLY A 59 7.53 18.71 -13.56
N TYR A 60 7.65 17.53 -12.95
CA TYR A 60 8.29 16.38 -13.56
C TYR A 60 7.67 15.12 -12.96
N ASP A 61 7.66 14.04 -13.73
CA ASP A 61 7.07 12.79 -13.30
C ASP A 61 8.05 12.11 -12.35
N THR A 62 7.63 11.95 -11.11
CA THR A 62 8.36 11.19 -10.09
C THR A 62 7.44 10.14 -9.48
N PHE A 63 8.02 9.01 -9.06
CA PHE A 63 7.27 7.93 -8.41
C PHE A 63 7.64 7.86 -6.93
N PRO A 64 7.03 8.71 -6.07
CA PRO A 64 7.46 8.89 -4.68
C PRO A 64 7.20 7.68 -3.79
N LEU A 65 6.44 6.69 -4.27
CA LEU A 65 6.21 5.43 -3.56
C LEU A 65 7.48 4.57 -3.43
N VAL A 66 8.57 4.93 -4.11
CA VAL A 66 9.84 4.20 -4.08
C VAL A 66 11.01 5.16 -3.91
N THR A 67 11.60 5.13 -2.72
CA THR A 67 12.80 5.90 -2.40
C THR A 67 14.04 5.04 -2.66
N PHE A 68 15.05 5.61 -3.32
CA PHE A 68 16.36 5.01 -3.52
C PHE A 68 17.32 5.36 -2.37
N PRO A 69 18.46 4.65 -2.25
CA PRO A 69 19.40 4.86 -1.13
C PRO A 69 20.07 6.23 -1.05
N ASP A 70 20.02 7.04 -2.13
CA ASP A 70 20.46 8.44 -2.13
C ASP A 70 19.32 9.43 -1.85
N GLY A 71 18.13 8.93 -1.51
CA GLY A 71 16.91 9.70 -1.25
C GLY A 71 16.14 10.12 -2.50
N SER A 72 16.63 9.77 -3.70
CA SER A 72 15.91 10.06 -4.95
C SER A 72 14.79 9.08 -5.22
N TYR A 73 13.93 9.42 -6.16
CA TYR A 73 12.83 8.61 -6.66
C TYR A 73 12.99 8.32 -8.16
N PRO A 74 12.35 7.27 -8.70
CA PRO A 74 12.25 7.09 -10.14
C PRO A 74 11.67 8.36 -10.80
N GLY A 75 12.41 8.95 -11.74
CA GLY A 75 12.05 10.20 -12.42
C GLY A 75 12.86 11.43 -11.98
N ASP A 76 13.55 11.35 -10.84
CA ASP A 76 14.35 12.46 -10.29
C ASP A 76 15.57 12.82 -11.12
N GLU A 77 15.87 12.11 -12.21
CA GLU A 77 16.78 12.61 -13.22
C GLU A 77 16.34 13.95 -13.84
N LYS A 78 15.06 14.33 -13.67
CA LYS A 78 14.49 15.62 -14.11
C LYS A 78 14.25 16.61 -12.97
N VAL A 79 14.72 16.33 -11.74
CA VAL A 79 14.42 17.16 -10.56
C VAL A 79 14.78 18.65 -10.73
N ASP A 80 15.77 18.96 -11.57
CA ASP A 80 16.18 20.32 -11.93
C ASP A 80 15.01 21.17 -12.51
N ALA A 81 14.01 20.53 -13.14
CA ALA A 81 12.81 21.22 -13.65
C ALA A 81 12.09 22.02 -12.57
N GLN A 82 12.13 21.55 -11.31
CA GLN A 82 11.48 22.22 -10.19
C GLN A 82 12.01 23.63 -9.95
N LEU A 83 13.29 23.92 -10.25
CA LEU A 83 13.93 25.19 -9.94
C LEU A 83 13.62 26.27 -11.01
N PRO A 84 12.89 27.34 -10.67
CA PRO A 84 12.58 28.42 -11.59
C PRO A 84 13.83 29.25 -11.90
N VAL A 85 13.97 29.64 -13.16
CA VAL A 85 15.07 30.50 -13.62
C VAL A 85 14.51 31.80 -14.16
N CYS A 86 14.99 32.92 -13.64
CA CYS A 86 14.64 34.23 -14.12
C CYS A 86 15.09 34.46 -15.57
N PRO A 87 14.17 34.74 -16.52
CA PRO A 87 14.53 34.83 -17.94
C PRO A 87 15.49 35.97 -18.27
N ALA A 88 15.48 37.04 -17.48
CA ALA A 88 16.24 38.26 -17.78
C ALA A 88 17.71 38.21 -17.33
N ASP A 89 17.99 37.53 -16.22
CA ASP A 89 19.28 37.60 -15.53
C ASP A 89 19.86 36.21 -15.19
N GLY A 90 19.10 35.14 -15.45
CA GLY A 90 19.53 33.77 -15.18
C GLY A 90 19.53 33.39 -13.70
N LEU A 91 18.98 34.22 -12.81
CA LEU A 91 18.90 33.91 -11.38
C LEU A 91 18.01 32.69 -11.15
N ILE A 92 18.55 31.68 -10.47
CA ILE A 92 17.77 30.58 -9.92
C ILE A 92 17.08 31.02 -8.63
N LEU A 93 15.77 30.75 -8.53
CA LEU A 93 15.03 30.96 -7.29
C LEU A 93 15.33 29.82 -6.31
N LEU A 94 15.80 30.18 -5.11
CA LEU A 94 16.16 29.21 -4.08
C LEU A 94 14.91 28.72 -3.35
N PRO A 95 14.64 27.40 -3.31
CA PRO A 95 13.59 26.84 -2.47
C PRO A 95 14.01 26.86 -0.99
N ASP A 96 13.02 26.82 -0.10
CA ASP A 96 13.19 26.67 1.34
C ASP A 96 12.83 25.25 1.77
N PHE A 97 13.80 24.53 2.34
CA PHE A 97 13.61 23.19 2.89
C PHE A 97 13.57 23.20 4.42
N SER A 98 13.73 24.36 5.05
CA SER A 98 13.87 24.50 6.50
C SER A 98 12.55 24.41 7.29
N PRO A 99 11.37 24.77 6.76
CA PRO A 99 10.12 24.45 7.42
C PRO A 99 10.11 22.97 7.78
N ILE A 100 9.72 22.66 9.02
CA ILE A 100 9.17 21.34 9.31
C ILE A 100 7.87 21.36 8.53
N LEU A 101 7.92 20.93 7.27
CA LEU A 101 6.74 20.77 6.46
C LEU A 101 5.78 19.94 7.32
N SER A 102 4.56 20.43 7.52
CA SER A 102 3.50 19.55 8.02
C SER A 102 3.49 18.29 7.14
N GLU A 103 3.09 17.13 7.65
CA GLU A 103 3.04 15.89 6.84
C GLU A 103 2.36 16.11 5.48
N GLU A 104 1.34 16.97 5.44
CA GLU A 104 0.62 17.41 4.24
C GLU A 104 1.50 18.16 3.21
N GLN A 105 2.51 18.89 3.65
CA GLN A 105 3.50 19.57 2.80
C GLN A 105 4.72 18.70 2.49
N ALA A 106 5.07 17.75 3.35
CA ALA A 106 6.15 16.80 3.08
C ALA A 106 5.82 15.87 1.90
N MET A 107 4.53 15.60 1.70
CA MET A 107 4.01 14.82 0.56
C MET A 107 3.61 15.69 -0.65
N GLY A 108 3.66 17.02 -0.53
CA GLY A 108 3.31 17.92 -1.62
C GLY A 108 4.52 18.27 -2.46
N ASP A 109 4.45 18.05 -3.78
CA ASP A 109 5.50 18.42 -4.74
C ASP A 109 5.77 19.95 -4.83
N ALA A 110 5.17 20.77 -3.98
CA ALA A 110 5.26 22.23 -3.99
C ALA A 110 6.41 22.74 -3.12
N LEU A 111 7.53 23.06 -3.78
CA LEU A 111 8.61 23.81 -3.15
C LEU A 111 8.17 25.24 -2.84
N ILE A 112 8.52 25.71 -1.64
CA ILE A 112 8.27 27.09 -1.23
C ILE A 112 9.46 27.95 -1.65
N TYR A 113 9.19 29.06 -2.34
CA TYR A 113 10.21 30.03 -2.77
C TYR A 113 10.10 31.31 -1.93
N PRO A 114 10.86 31.45 -0.83
CA PRO A 114 10.78 32.62 0.03
C PRO A 114 11.25 33.88 -0.69
N ARG A 115 10.78 35.03 -0.21
CA ARG A 115 11.29 36.32 -0.67
C ARG A 115 12.72 36.53 -0.14
N TYR A 116 13.59 37.00 -1.02
CA TYR A 116 14.95 37.39 -0.63
C TYR A 116 14.92 38.60 0.32
N THR A 117 15.80 38.59 1.32
CA THR A 117 15.97 39.75 2.20
C THR A 117 16.65 40.90 1.46
N LYS A 118 16.55 42.13 1.99
CA LYS A 118 17.24 43.29 1.40
C LYS A 118 18.76 43.07 1.30
N ALA A 119 19.35 42.42 2.28
CA ALA A 119 20.79 42.12 2.31
C ALA A 119 21.17 41.08 1.23
N GLU A 120 20.33 40.09 0.99
CA GLU A 120 20.54 39.11 -0.07
C GLU A 120 20.39 39.74 -1.45
N LEU A 121 19.31 40.52 -1.67
CA LEU A 121 19.08 41.25 -2.91
C LEU A 121 20.26 42.14 -3.30
N ALA A 122 20.92 42.77 -2.32
CA ALA A 122 22.11 43.60 -2.56
C ALA A 122 23.33 42.79 -3.04
N LYS A 123 23.44 41.51 -2.68
CA LYS A 123 24.55 40.63 -3.08
C LYS A 123 24.30 39.97 -4.44
N LEU A 124 23.04 39.66 -4.75
CA LEU A 124 22.65 38.86 -5.92
C LEU A 124 23.27 39.33 -7.24
N PRO A 125 23.29 40.63 -7.63
CA PRO A 125 23.85 41.05 -8.91
C PRO A 125 25.32 40.67 -9.09
N ALA A 126 26.13 40.79 -8.03
CA ALA A 126 27.54 40.40 -8.08
C ALA A 126 27.69 38.87 -8.13
N LEU A 127 26.88 38.14 -7.39
CA LEU A 127 26.92 36.67 -7.35
C LEU A 127 26.50 36.02 -8.67
N ILE A 128 25.47 36.53 -9.35
CA ILE A 128 25.04 35.97 -10.64
C ILE A 128 25.97 36.34 -11.79
N ALA A 129 26.73 37.44 -11.65
CA ALA A 129 27.77 37.84 -12.59
C ALA A 129 29.09 37.09 -12.37
N ASP A 130 29.24 36.35 -11.28
CA ASP A 130 30.44 35.58 -10.96
C ASP A 130 30.65 34.45 -12.00
N PRO A 131 31.82 34.35 -12.65
CA PRO A 131 32.12 33.27 -13.58
C PRO A 131 31.93 31.87 -12.99
N ALA A 132 32.16 31.70 -11.68
CA ALA A 132 31.93 30.43 -10.99
C ALA A 132 30.45 30.04 -10.98
N TYR A 133 29.53 31.00 -10.84
CA TYR A 133 28.09 30.73 -10.90
C TYR A 133 27.65 30.31 -12.31
N ALA A 134 28.16 30.99 -13.34
CA ALA A 134 27.85 30.67 -14.73
C ALA A 134 28.38 29.29 -15.13
N ALA A 135 29.58 28.92 -14.68
CA ALA A 135 30.19 27.62 -14.97
C ALA A 135 29.37 26.43 -14.43
N LEU A 136 28.69 26.61 -13.30
CA LEU A 136 27.85 25.58 -12.68
C LEU A 136 26.61 25.22 -13.49
N LYS A 137 26.24 25.99 -14.53
CA LYS A 137 25.15 25.61 -15.44
C LYS A 137 25.40 24.25 -16.10
N ALA A 138 26.66 23.89 -16.35
CA ALA A 138 27.04 22.57 -16.87
C ALA A 138 26.83 21.44 -15.85
N ASP A 139 26.79 21.77 -14.55
CA ASP A 139 26.58 20.82 -13.45
C ASP A 139 25.09 20.70 -13.04
N GLY A 140 24.20 21.55 -13.58
CA GLY A 140 22.76 21.54 -13.31
C GLY A 140 22.27 22.69 -12.42
N ARG A 141 20.95 22.87 -12.36
CA ARG A 141 20.31 23.97 -11.64
C ARG A 141 20.48 23.85 -10.13
N TYR A 142 20.41 22.63 -9.58
CA TYR A 142 20.70 22.43 -8.15
C TYR A 142 22.15 22.75 -7.77
N ALA A 143 23.12 22.57 -8.68
CA ALA A 143 24.51 22.92 -8.40
C ALA A 143 24.69 24.44 -8.29
N GLN A 144 24.06 25.19 -9.19
CA GLN A 144 23.95 26.65 -9.12
C GLN A 144 23.21 27.12 -7.85
N ALA A 145 22.08 26.47 -7.51
CA ALA A 145 21.31 26.79 -6.30
C ALA A 145 22.12 26.55 -5.01
N HIS A 146 22.81 25.42 -4.89
CA HIS A 146 23.66 25.11 -3.74
C HIS A 146 24.79 26.13 -3.56
N TRP A 147 25.47 26.51 -4.66
CA TRP A 147 26.50 27.56 -4.60
C TRP A 147 25.92 28.89 -4.15
N LEU A 148 24.79 29.32 -4.74
CA LEU A 148 24.15 30.59 -4.39
C LEU A 148 23.67 30.60 -2.94
N ALA A 149 23.06 29.50 -2.48
CA ALA A 149 22.64 29.33 -1.09
C ALA A 149 23.82 29.41 -0.12
N THR A 150 24.99 28.89 -0.51
CA THR A 150 26.23 29.01 0.26
C THR A 150 26.72 30.47 0.35
N GLN A 151 26.77 31.20 -0.77
CA GLN A 151 27.19 32.60 -0.79
C GLN A 151 26.25 33.53 -0.01
N LEU A 152 24.96 33.20 0.04
CA LEU A 152 23.96 33.94 0.78
C LEU A 152 23.89 33.54 2.26
N GLY A 153 24.56 32.47 2.68
CA GLY A 153 24.53 31.99 4.07
C GLY A 153 23.19 31.37 4.47
N ARG A 154 22.52 30.68 3.54
CA ARG A 154 21.27 29.95 3.83
C ARG A 154 21.47 28.90 4.93
N PRO A 155 20.39 28.51 5.65
CA PRO A 155 20.43 27.42 6.63
C PRO A 155 21.20 26.19 6.13
N ALA A 156 21.95 25.55 7.04
CA ALA A 156 22.79 24.41 6.66
C ALA A 156 21.98 23.23 6.11
N PHE A 157 20.74 23.05 6.58
CA PHE A 157 19.84 22.03 6.05
C PHE A 157 19.43 22.30 4.60
N ASP A 158 19.05 23.54 4.25
CA ASP A 158 18.72 23.89 2.86
C ASP A 158 19.90 23.61 1.93
N ARG A 159 21.11 23.98 2.35
CA ARG A 159 22.34 23.73 1.60
C ARG A 159 22.60 22.24 1.45
N PHE A 160 22.42 21.45 2.51
CA PHE A 160 22.55 19.99 2.44
C PHE A 160 21.56 19.39 1.44
N THR A 161 20.27 19.75 1.52
CA THR A 161 19.24 19.21 0.63
C THR A 161 19.49 19.61 -0.82
N MET A 162 19.88 20.86 -1.10
CA MET A 162 20.27 21.27 -2.45
C MET A 162 21.48 20.49 -2.96
N LEU A 163 22.51 20.31 -2.12
CA LEU A 163 23.70 19.52 -2.44
C LEU A 163 23.35 18.06 -2.76
N GLN A 164 22.50 17.44 -1.95
CA GLN A 164 21.99 16.09 -2.19
C GLN A 164 21.28 16.00 -3.54
N ARG A 165 20.36 16.92 -3.82
CA ARG A 165 19.58 16.96 -5.08
C ARG A 165 20.44 17.19 -6.32
N THR A 166 21.64 17.77 -6.20
CA THR A 166 22.59 17.80 -7.33
C THR A 166 22.91 16.41 -7.86
N THR A 167 22.99 15.41 -6.98
CA THR A 167 23.33 14.04 -7.37
C THR A 167 22.18 13.36 -8.12
N TRP A 168 20.94 13.73 -7.83
CA TRP A 168 19.74 13.08 -8.38
C TRP A 168 19.58 13.36 -9.88
N GLY A 169 19.72 14.62 -10.28
CA GLY A 169 19.62 15.06 -11.69
C GLY A 169 20.80 14.67 -12.58
N ALA A 170 21.87 14.11 -12.01
CA ALA A 170 23.07 13.76 -12.75
C ALA A 170 22.93 12.39 -13.45
N VAL A 171 22.54 12.40 -14.73
CA VAL A 171 22.44 11.19 -15.58
C VAL A 171 23.80 10.76 -16.11
N ASP A 172 24.68 11.72 -16.44
CA ASP A 172 26.04 11.41 -16.89
C ASP A 172 26.87 10.83 -15.72
N PRO A 173 27.52 9.65 -15.89
CA PRO A 173 28.26 9.01 -14.81
C PRO A 173 29.43 9.84 -14.27
N ALA A 174 30.14 10.60 -15.13
CA ALA A 174 31.29 11.39 -14.70
C ALA A 174 30.84 12.62 -13.89
N LEU A 175 29.80 13.31 -14.35
CA LEU A 175 29.18 14.39 -13.61
C LEU A 175 28.61 13.88 -12.28
N ARG A 176 27.93 12.73 -12.28
CA ARG A 176 27.41 12.14 -11.04
C ARG A 176 28.53 11.85 -10.05
N ARG A 177 29.61 11.18 -10.48
CA ARG A 177 30.76 10.91 -9.62
C ARG A 177 31.32 12.19 -9.00
N LYS A 178 31.47 13.26 -9.81
CA LYS A 178 31.91 14.59 -9.34
C LYS A 178 30.97 15.16 -8.27
N LEU A 179 29.65 15.09 -8.47
CA LEU A 179 28.66 15.65 -7.54
C LEU A 179 28.51 14.81 -6.26
N VAL A 180 28.62 13.48 -6.35
CA VAL A 180 28.67 12.59 -5.19
C VAL A 180 29.92 12.84 -4.35
N GLU A 181 31.08 13.07 -4.96
CA GLU A 181 32.31 13.47 -4.25
C GLU A 181 32.12 14.75 -3.43
N ARG A 182 31.39 15.73 -3.98
CA ARG A 182 31.03 16.95 -3.24
C ARG A 182 30.08 16.67 -2.08
N LEU A 183 29.06 15.84 -2.29
CA LEU A 183 28.13 15.44 -1.23
C LEU A 183 28.87 14.79 -0.06
N VAL A 184 29.78 13.85 -0.31
CA VAL A 184 30.51 13.16 0.77
C VAL A 184 31.52 14.07 1.48
N THR A 185 32.05 15.08 0.78
CA THR A 185 33.03 16.02 1.33
C THR A 185 32.35 17.13 2.15
N GLU A 186 31.32 17.77 1.61
CA GLU A 186 30.68 18.95 2.22
C GLU A 186 29.51 18.55 3.15
N GLY A 187 28.85 17.43 2.85
CA GLY A 187 27.64 16.95 3.54
C GLY A 187 27.78 16.79 5.05
N PRO A 188 28.83 16.12 5.58
CA PRO A 188 28.99 15.92 7.03
C PRO A 188 28.96 17.25 7.81
N ALA A 189 29.70 18.26 7.35
CA ALA A 189 29.77 19.56 8.02
C ALA A 189 28.42 20.31 7.98
N LEU A 190 27.67 20.19 6.87
CA LEU A 190 26.33 20.77 6.75
C LEU A 190 25.32 20.10 7.69
N LEU A 191 25.38 18.78 7.86
CA LEU A 191 24.55 18.06 8.81
C LEU A 191 24.87 18.43 10.26
N GLU A 192 26.16 18.55 10.61
CA GLU A 192 26.54 18.99 11.96
C GLU A 192 26.03 20.41 12.25
N ALA A 193 26.17 21.34 11.31
CA ALA A 193 25.68 22.72 11.44
C ALA A 193 24.15 22.86 11.38
N SER A 194 23.42 21.82 10.98
CA SER A 194 21.96 21.84 10.91
C SER A 194 21.31 21.87 12.30
N ILE A 195 20.15 22.52 12.42
CA ILE A 195 19.35 22.54 13.66
C ILE A 195 18.44 21.31 13.79
N ARG A 196 18.45 20.40 12.80
CA ARG A 196 17.61 19.20 12.82
C ARG A 196 17.96 18.30 14.01
N PRO A 197 16.99 17.55 14.57
CA PRO A 197 17.24 16.68 15.71
C PRO A 197 18.22 15.55 15.34
N ALA A 198 18.97 15.05 16.32
CA ALA A 198 19.99 14.02 16.12
C ALA A 198 19.47 12.75 15.38
N PRO A 199 18.27 12.20 15.73
CA PRO A 199 17.60 11.15 14.94
C PRO A 199 17.54 11.43 13.42
N TYR A 200 17.16 12.65 13.05
CA TYR A 200 17.01 13.02 11.65
C TYR A 200 18.36 13.22 10.97
N LYS A 201 19.33 13.84 11.65
CA LYS A 201 20.72 13.92 11.14
C LYS A 201 21.31 12.54 10.89
N ARG A 202 21.07 11.59 11.81
CA ARG A 202 21.51 10.20 11.69
C ARG A 202 20.95 9.55 10.43
N TYR A 203 19.66 9.74 10.15
CA TYR A 203 19.05 9.28 8.92
C TYR A 203 19.74 9.87 7.67
N LEU A 204 19.94 11.19 7.63
CA LEU A 204 20.57 11.87 6.48
C LEU A 204 22.03 11.43 6.24
N ARG A 205 22.75 10.96 7.28
CA ARG A 205 24.10 10.41 7.11
C ARG A 205 24.10 9.13 6.28
N LEU A 206 23.00 8.38 6.19
CA LEU A 206 22.91 7.21 5.31
C LEU A 206 23.07 7.59 3.83
N PHE A 207 22.64 8.77 3.41
CA PHE A 207 22.88 9.27 2.04
C PHE A 207 24.37 9.50 1.77
N ILE A 208 25.12 9.94 2.79
CA ILE A 208 26.57 10.10 2.70
C ILE A 208 27.27 8.74 2.67
N VAL A 209 26.83 7.78 3.49
CA VAL A 209 27.31 6.39 3.45
C VAL A 209 27.10 5.79 2.05
N ASN A 210 25.91 5.98 1.46
CA ASN A 210 25.63 5.53 0.10
C ASN A 210 26.55 6.22 -0.94
N GLY A 211 26.80 7.53 -0.78
CA GLY A 211 27.74 8.25 -1.64
C GLY A 211 29.16 7.69 -1.56
N LEU A 212 29.66 7.40 -0.35
CA LEU A 212 30.97 6.78 -0.15
C LEU A 212 31.05 5.39 -0.81
N ARG A 213 30.00 4.58 -0.67
CA ARG A 213 29.87 3.28 -1.36
C ARG A 213 29.95 3.45 -2.88
N GLU A 214 29.14 4.34 -3.46
CA GLU A 214 29.12 4.58 -4.90
C GLU A 214 30.48 5.01 -5.45
N LEU A 215 31.25 5.78 -4.67
CA LEU A 215 32.60 6.21 -5.03
C LEU A 215 33.66 5.09 -4.91
N GLY A 216 33.32 3.95 -4.29
CA GLY A 216 34.23 2.85 -3.97
C GLY A 216 35.03 3.04 -2.68
N ARG A 217 34.66 4.03 -1.85
CA ARG A 217 35.31 4.34 -0.56
C ARG A 217 34.72 3.49 0.57
N PHE A 218 34.77 2.17 0.40
CA PHE A 218 34.02 1.21 1.24
C PHE A 218 34.42 1.22 2.71
N ASP A 219 35.71 1.36 3.04
CA ASP A 219 36.17 1.39 4.44
C ASP A 219 35.63 2.63 5.17
N GLU A 220 35.60 3.78 4.50
CA GLU A 220 35.00 5.00 5.04
C GLU A 220 33.49 4.88 5.19
N ALA A 221 32.83 4.23 4.22
CA ALA A 221 31.40 3.94 4.30
C ALA A 221 31.07 3.04 5.51
N LEU A 222 31.84 1.96 5.73
CA LEU A 222 31.68 1.07 6.89
C LEU A 222 31.94 1.80 8.21
N ASN A 223 33.01 2.60 8.29
CA ASN A 223 33.33 3.35 9.50
C ASN A 223 32.22 4.35 9.88
N MET A 224 31.64 5.04 8.88
CA MET A 224 30.53 5.95 9.11
C MET A 224 29.24 5.19 9.49
N LEU A 225 28.99 4.03 8.87
CA LEU A 225 27.87 3.17 9.21
C LEU A 225 27.98 2.60 10.64
N ASP A 226 29.18 2.21 11.08
CA ASP A 226 29.46 1.77 12.46
C ASP A 226 29.27 2.90 13.48
N ALA A 227 29.56 4.15 13.11
CA ALA A 227 29.24 5.31 13.95
C ALA A 227 27.71 5.49 14.08
N ILE A 228 26.98 5.39 12.96
CA ILE A 228 25.51 5.41 12.96
C ILE A 228 24.92 4.30 13.83
N ASP A 229 25.46 3.07 13.77
CA ASP A 229 24.98 1.93 14.56
C ASP A 229 25.29 2.08 16.06
N ARG A 230 26.41 2.70 16.44
CA ARG A 230 26.72 2.98 17.86
C ARG A 230 25.80 4.03 18.47
N ASP A 231 25.36 5.00 17.68
CA ASP A 231 24.43 6.04 18.11
C ASP A 231 22.98 5.51 18.29
N SER A 232 22.68 4.25 17.95
CA SER A 232 21.32 3.64 17.96
C SER A 232 20.67 3.47 19.33
N ALA A 233 21.41 3.54 20.43
CA ALA A 233 20.90 3.15 21.73
C ALA A 233 19.78 4.07 22.28
N ALA A 234 19.52 5.21 21.62
CA ALA A 234 18.39 6.09 21.90
C ALA A 234 17.34 5.96 20.79
N ALA A 235 16.15 5.49 21.17
CA ALA A 235 15.01 5.20 20.30
C ALA A 235 14.75 6.32 19.27
N LEU A 236 14.81 5.96 18.00
CA LEU A 236 14.17 6.72 16.94
C LEU A 236 12.66 6.60 17.19
N ALA A 237 11.94 7.72 17.31
CA ALA A 237 10.49 7.69 17.19
C ALA A 237 10.19 7.11 15.80
N GLN A 238 9.57 5.93 15.79
CA GLN A 238 9.38 5.06 14.62
C GLN A 238 8.72 5.81 13.44
N ASP A 239 7.90 6.80 13.76
CA ASP A 239 7.09 7.61 12.87
C ASP A 239 7.89 8.48 11.87
N VAL A 240 9.20 8.68 12.05
CA VAL A 240 10.03 9.50 11.13
C VAL A 240 10.72 8.67 10.04
N ILE A 241 10.69 7.33 10.12
CA ILE A 241 11.61 6.44 9.38
C ILE A 241 10.91 5.35 8.55
N GLU A 242 9.59 5.19 8.64
CA GLU A 242 8.89 4.13 7.89
C GLU A 242 9.03 4.26 6.36
N ASP A 243 9.31 5.45 5.82
CA ASP A 243 9.49 5.67 4.37
C ASP A 243 10.95 5.54 3.86
N ALA A 244 11.89 5.31 4.76
CA ALA A 244 13.30 5.16 4.43
C ALA A 244 13.74 3.70 4.60
N GLU A 245 13.27 2.85 3.68
CA GLU A 245 13.52 1.39 3.65
C GLU A 245 14.98 1.02 3.33
N VAL A 246 15.97 1.63 3.99
CA VAL A 246 17.33 1.09 4.00
C VAL A 246 17.75 0.86 5.44
N SER A 247 17.66 -0.40 5.87
CA SER A 247 18.28 -0.80 7.12
C SER A 247 19.80 -0.65 7.02
N THR A 248 20.46 -0.30 8.13
CA THR A 248 21.93 -0.25 8.17
C THR A 248 22.55 -1.62 7.83
N GLN A 249 21.83 -2.70 8.09
CA GLN A 249 22.23 -4.06 7.72
C GLN A 249 22.26 -4.28 6.19
N GLU A 250 21.25 -3.84 5.46
CA GLU A 250 21.22 -3.94 4.00
C GLU A 250 22.31 -3.07 3.37
N MET A 251 22.48 -1.83 3.86
CA MET A 251 23.57 -0.94 3.44
C MET A 251 24.95 -1.60 3.65
N ARG A 252 25.16 -2.23 4.81
CA ARG A 252 26.38 -2.97 5.11
C ARG A 252 26.61 -4.11 4.12
N ALA A 253 25.57 -4.87 3.78
CA ALA A 253 25.67 -5.99 2.85
C ALA A 253 26.16 -5.56 1.46
N VAL A 254 25.62 -4.47 0.91
CA VAL A 254 26.05 -3.97 -0.41
C VAL A 254 27.44 -3.32 -0.39
N ILE A 255 27.83 -2.70 0.73
CA ILE A 255 29.20 -2.18 0.91
C ILE A 255 30.21 -3.33 0.95
N VAL A 256 29.92 -4.40 1.71
CA VAL A 256 30.77 -5.60 1.78
C VAL A 256 30.86 -6.30 0.42
N ALA A 257 29.76 -6.33 -0.33
CA ALA A 257 29.73 -6.83 -1.71
C ALA A 257 30.48 -5.93 -2.71
N LYS A 258 30.98 -4.77 -2.27
CA LYS A 258 31.65 -3.76 -3.09
C LYS A 258 30.81 -3.28 -4.27
N ASP A 259 29.50 -3.21 -4.08
CA ASP A 259 28.57 -2.72 -5.09
C ASP A 259 28.75 -1.19 -5.23
N THR A 260 29.13 -0.71 -6.43
CA THR A 260 29.28 0.72 -6.73
C THR A 260 28.14 1.27 -7.61
N ASP A 261 27.10 0.48 -7.89
CA ASP A 261 26.01 0.93 -8.75
C ASP A 261 25.26 2.09 -8.08
N ARG A 262 24.77 3.06 -8.86
CA ARG A 262 23.90 4.13 -8.34
C ARG A 262 22.71 3.56 -7.56
N PHE A 263 22.10 2.51 -8.10
CA PHE A 263 20.95 1.83 -7.51
C PHE A 263 21.29 0.35 -7.28
N PRO A 264 21.89 -0.01 -6.14
CA PRO A 264 22.24 -1.39 -5.84
C PRO A 264 20.97 -2.22 -5.59
N VAL A 265 20.85 -3.39 -6.23
CA VAL A 265 19.65 -4.25 -6.16
C VAL A 265 19.31 -4.64 -4.72
N GLY A 266 20.33 -4.81 -3.87
CA GLY A 266 20.17 -5.18 -2.47
C GLY A 266 19.54 -4.10 -1.59
N LEU A 267 19.47 -2.85 -2.05
CA LEU A 267 18.83 -1.74 -1.34
C LEU A 267 17.54 -1.26 -2.02
N MET A 268 17.09 -1.93 -3.07
CA MET A 268 15.82 -1.60 -3.72
C MET A 268 14.65 -2.30 -3.02
N PRO A 269 13.48 -1.64 -2.92
CA PRO A 269 12.27 -2.33 -2.53
C PRO A 269 12.01 -3.54 -3.43
N SER A 270 11.51 -4.64 -2.85
CA SER A 270 11.39 -5.92 -3.56
C SER A 270 10.63 -5.84 -4.89
N ARG A 271 9.64 -4.94 -4.98
CA ARG A 271 8.91 -4.67 -6.23
C ARG A 271 9.83 -4.14 -7.33
N TRP A 272 10.72 -3.20 -7.04
CA TRP A 272 11.64 -2.62 -8.00
C TRP A 272 12.81 -3.53 -8.33
N ALA A 273 13.39 -4.20 -7.33
CA ALA A 273 14.39 -5.24 -7.56
C ALA A 273 13.86 -6.28 -8.56
N ASN A 274 12.59 -6.69 -8.44
CA ASN A 274 11.96 -7.62 -9.37
C ASN A 274 11.77 -7.05 -10.78
N VAL A 275 11.54 -5.73 -10.93
CA VAL A 275 11.43 -5.10 -12.25
C VAL A 275 12.80 -5.04 -12.93
N VAL A 276 13.82 -4.57 -12.20
CA VAL A 276 15.20 -4.45 -12.69
C VAL A 276 15.77 -5.83 -13.05
N CYS A 277 15.50 -6.86 -12.25
CA CYS A 277 16.04 -8.19 -12.48
C CYS A 277 15.33 -9.01 -13.57
N LYS A 278 14.19 -8.55 -14.11
CA LYS A 278 13.41 -9.27 -15.14
C LYS A 278 13.88 -8.99 -16.60
N ASP A 279 15.16 -8.72 -16.82
CA ASP A 279 15.75 -8.52 -18.16
C ASP A 279 15.03 -7.45 -19.01
N ARG A 280 14.63 -6.33 -18.39
CA ARG A 280 14.18 -5.15 -19.14
C ARG A 280 15.36 -4.22 -19.40
N ASP A 281 15.50 -3.77 -20.64
CA ASP A 281 16.39 -2.67 -21.01
C ASP A 281 15.81 -1.37 -20.42
N MET A 282 16.23 -1.05 -19.20
CA MET A 282 15.88 0.19 -18.55
C MET A 282 16.76 1.32 -19.07
N PRO A 283 16.22 2.50 -19.39
CA PRO A 283 17.01 3.64 -19.84
C PRO A 283 17.94 4.15 -18.71
N PRO A 284 19.04 4.84 -19.04
CA PRO A 284 19.81 5.59 -18.05
C PRO A 284 18.90 6.53 -17.23
N PRO A 285 19.16 6.70 -15.91
CA PRO A 285 20.27 6.14 -15.14
C PRO A 285 20.05 4.71 -14.60
N TYR A 286 18.98 4.02 -15.00
CA TYR A 286 18.55 2.72 -14.46
C TYR A 286 19.10 1.50 -15.24
N ALA A 287 20.01 1.73 -16.18
CA ALA A 287 20.61 0.66 -16.99
C ALA A 287 21.37 -0.34 -16.10
N ARG A 288 21.23 -1.64 -16.42
CA ARG A 288 21.86 -2.72 -15.64
C ARG A 288 23.35 -2.79 -15.92
N THR A 289 24.15 -2.67 -14.87
CA THR A 289 25.59 -2.94 -14.92
C THR A 289 25.86 -4.45 -14.74
N GLU A 290 27.11 -4.87 -14.87
CA GLU A 290 27.51 -6.25 -14.53
C GLU A 290 27.30 -6.56 -13.04
N THR A 291 27.49 -5.58 -12.15
CA THR A 291 27.20 -5.69 -10.72
C THR A 291 25.71 -5.90 -10.49
N THR A 292 24.86 -5.11 -11.15
CA THR A 292 23.40 -5.28 -11.11
C THR A 292 23.00 -6.69 -11.59
N LYS A 293 23.61 -7.18 -12.68
CA LYS A 293 23.34 -8.53 -13.19
C LYS A 293 23.73 -9.62 -12.19
N ALA A 294 24.91 -9.52 -11.58
CA ALA A 294 25.37 -10.45 -10.56
C ALA A 294 24.46 -10.44 -9.32
N ALA A 295 24.06 -9.27 -8.83
CA ALA A 295 23.15 -9.12 -7.71
C ALA A 295 21.76 -9.71 -8.02
N CYS A 296 21.25 -9.48 -9.25
CA CYS A 296 20.00 -10.10 -9.71
C CYS A 296 20.08 -11.63 -9.79
N ALA A 297 21.21 -12.19 -10.26
CA ALA A 297 21.43 -13.62 -10.29
C ALA A 297 21.48 -14.22 -8.87
N ALA A 298 22.19 -13.57 -7.94
CA ALA A 298 22.25 -13.98 -6.54
C ALA A 298 20.85 -13.94 -5.89
N ARG A 299 20.07 -12.88 -6.11
CA ARG A 299 18.68 -12.77 -5.65
C ARG A 299 17.79 -13.85 -6.26
N GLY A 300 17.96 -14.17 -7.54
CA GLY A 300 17.26 -15.27 -8.21
C GLY A 300 17.56 -16.61 -7.54
N ALA A 301 18.84 -16.92 -7.33
CA ALA A 301 19.27 -18.14 -6.67
C ALA A 301 18.76 -18.24 -5.22
N GLU A 302 18.76 -17.13 -4.48
CA GLU A 302 18.18 -17.07 -3.14
C GLU A 302 16.68 -17.37 -3.15
N ARG A 303 15.92 -16.71 -4.04
CA ARG A 303 14.48 -16.96 -4.20
C ARG A 303 14.19 -18.41 -4.58
N ASP A 304 14.97 -18.99 -5.48
CA ASP A 304 14.81 -20.39 -5.89
C ASP A 304 15.19 -21.35 -4.76
N ARG A 305 16.12 -20.96 -3.87
CA ARG A 305 16.42 -21.72 -2.65
C ARG A 305 15.26 -21.64 -1.66
N THR A 306 14.82 -20.43 -1.30
CA THR A 306 13.71 -20.22 -0.36
C THR A 306 12.42 -20.89 -0.87
N ALA A 307 12.13 -20.81 -2.17
CA ALA A 307 10.96 -21.45 -2.75
C ALA A 307 10.99 -22.97 -2.62
N ARG A 308 12.16 -23.60 -2.81
CA ARG A 308 12.33 -25.05 -2.58
C ARG A 308 12.19 -25.40 -1.09
N GLU A 309 12.81 -24.63 -0.20
CA GLU A 309 12.66 -24.81 1.25
C GLU A 309 11.21 -24.62 1.70
N ASP A 310 10.48 -23.65 1.14
CA ASP A 310 9.05 -23.43 1.40
C ASP A 310 8.21 -24.58 0.85
N GLU A 311 8.45 -25.05 -0.38
CA GLU A 311 7.74 -26.18 -0.97
C GLU A 311 7.93 -27.45 -0.13
N GLU A 312 9.15 -27.73 0.30
CA GLU A 312 9.47 -28.84 1.21
C GLU A 312 8.78 -28.67 2.58
N ALA A 313 8.80 -27.46 3.15
CA ALA A 313 8.14 -27.15 4.41
C ALA A 313 6.62 -27.30 4.32
N PHE A 314 6.00 -26.87 3.21
CA PHE A 314 4.56 -27.02 2.99
C PHE A 314 4.18 -28.50 2.77
N ALA A 315 4.98 -29.25 2.01
CA ALA A 315 4.77 -30.68 1.83
C ALA A 315 4.88 -31.44 3.17
N GLU A 316 5.84 -31.07 4.02
CA GLU A 316 5.95 -31.60 5.37
C GLU A 316 4.77 -31.20 6.26
N LEU A 317 4.36 -29.93 6.24
CA LEU A 317 3.20 -29.43 6.97
C LEU A 317 1.91 -30.16 6.57
N ASP A 318 1.70 -30.44 5.27
CA ASP A 318 0.55 -31.20 4.78
C ASP A 318 0.54 -32.66 5.30
N ARG A 319 1.72 -33.29 5.44
CA ARG A 319 1.82 -34.59 6.14
C ARG A 319 1.39 -34.46 7.59
N TRP A 320 1.86 -33.44 8.30
CA TRP A 320 1.50 -33.20 9.69
C TRP A 320 0.02 -32.88 9.90
N ARG A 321 -0.62 -32.19 8.96
CA ARG A 321 -2.08 -31.94 8.99
C ARG A 321 -2.90 -33.22 8.95
N LYS A 322 -2.40 -34.26 8.27
CA LYS A 322 -3.04 -35.58 8.18
C LYS A 322 -2.77 -36.46 9.40
N ASP A 323 -1.73 -36.16 10.19
CA ASP A 323 -1.33 -36.90 11.39
C ASP A 323 -1.09 -35.97 12.58
N VAL A 324 -2.18 -35.47 13.16
CA VAL A 324 -2.13 -34.53 14.30
C VAL A 324 -1.47 -35.16 15.54
N ALA A 325 -1.69 -36.45 15.78
CA ALA A 325 -1.08 -37.15 16.92
C ALA A 325 0.44 -37.31 16.73
N GLY A 326 0.87 -37.63 15.51
CA GLY A 326 2.28 -37.65 15.14
C GLY A 326 2.94 -36.29 15.27
N LEU A 327 2.25 -35.21 14.86
CA LEU A 327 2.72 -33.84 15.01
C LEU A 327 2.93 -33.49 16.49
N ASP A 328 1.95 -33.75 17.35
CA ASP A 328 2.06 -33.47 18.79
C ASP A 328 3.28 -34.18 19.42
N LYS A 329 3.52 -35.44 19.02
CA LYS A 329 4.69 -36.22 19.46
C LYS A 329 6.00 -35.62 18.91
N ALA A 330 6.04 -35.22 17.65
CA ALA A 330 7.21 -34.64 17.01
C ALA A 330 7.59 -33.29 17.63
N CYS A 331 6.61 -32.44 17.94
CA CYS A 331 6.80 -31.14 18.59
C CYS A 331 7.38 -31.28 20.01
N ALA A 332 6.94 -32.29 20.76
CA ALA A 332 7.45 -32.58 22.09
C ALA A 332 8.86 -33.19 22.05
N ALA A 333 9.16 -34.02 21.05
CA ALA A 333 10.43 -34.72 20.93
C ALA A 333 11.56 -33.87 20.31
N THR A 334 11.22 -32.84 19.53
CA THR A 334 12.19 -32.04 18.76
C THR A 334 12.31 -30.63 19.33
N PRO A 335 13.49 -30.25 19.89
CA PRO A 335 13.78 -28.88 20.33
C PRO A 335 13.55 -27.86 19.20
N GLU A 336 13.11 -26.65 19.55
CA GLU A 336 12.72 -25.62 18.58
C GLU A 336 13.82 -25.27 17.58
N ASP A 337 15.06 -25.13 18.04
CA ASP A 337 16.25 -24.86 17.21
C ASP A 337 16.64 -26.01 16.26
N LYS A 338 16.02 -27.18 16.42
CA LYS A 338 16.27 -28.39 15.63
C LYS A 338 15.09 -28.81 14.77
N ARG A 339 13.96 -28.11 14.83
CA ARG A 339 12.80 -28.40 13.99
C ARG A 339 13.10 -27.98 12.56
N SER A 340 12.71 -28.82 11.60
CA SER A 340 12.58 -28.38 10.22
C SER A 340 11.55 -27.24 10.15
N LYS A 341 11.63 -26.42 9.10
CA LYS A 341 10.67 -25.32 8.88
C LYS A 341 9.21 -25.80 8.84
N GLY A 342 8.95 -26.93 8.19
CA GLY A 342 7.61 -27.54 8.14
C GLY A 342 7.12 -28.05 9.50
N LEU A 343 7.99 -28.69 10.29
CA LEU A 343 7.65 -29.10 11.66
C LEU A 343 7.44 -27.90 12.58
N GLN A 344 8.30 -26.87 12.52
CA GLN A 344 8.15 -25.65 13.31
C GLN A 344 6.79 -24.99 13.03
N TRP A 345 6.46 -24.76 11.76
CA TRP A 345 5.14 -24.23 11.38
C TRP A 345 3.99 -25.13 11.84
N GLY A 346 4.17 -26.46 11.78
CA GLY A 346 3.20 -27.41 12.32
C GLY A 346 2.98 -27.20 13.82
N CYS A 347 4.05 -27.12 14.60
CA CYS A 347 4.02 -26.94 16.05
C CYS A 347 3.43 -25.59 16.45
N GLU A 348 3.82 -24.50 15.80
CA GLU A 348 3.27 -23.16 16.02
C GLU A 348 1.77 -23.12 15.69
N ASN A 349 1.36 -23.66 14.54
CA ASN A 349 -0.06 -23.73 14.18
C ASN A 349 -0.85 -24.56 15.20
N ARG A 350 -0.27 -25.66 15.67
CA ARG A 350 -0.90 -26.55 16.64
C ARG A 350 -1.03 -25.88 18.01
N GLN A 351 0.01 -25.20 18.48
CA GLN A 351 -0.02 -24.43 19.72
C GLN A 351 -1.04 -23.31 19.63
N ARG A 352 -1.02 -22.52 18.54
CA ARG A 352 -2.01 -21.47 18.29
C ARG A 352 -3.45 -21.99 18.35
N ARG A 353 -3.72 -23.18 17.80
CA ARG A 353 -5.06 -23.82 17.89
C ARG A 353 -5.46 -24.19 19.31
N ARG A 354 -4.51 -24.61 20.15
CA ARG A 354 -4.76 -24.88 21.58
C ARG A 354 -5.01 -23.58 22.32
N ASP A 355 -4.18 -22.57 22.07
CA ASP A 355 -4.35 -21.23 22.63
C ASP A 355 -5.70 -20.62 22.24
N GLU A 356 -6.12 -20.77 20.98
CA GLU A 356 -7.46 -20.38 20.51
C GLU A 356 -8.55 -21.10 21.29
N ALA A 357 -8.49 -22.43 21.43
CA ALA A 357 -9.50 -23.20 22.15
C ALA A 357 -9.61 -22.80 23.63
N GLU A 358 -8.47 -22.61 24.32
CA GLU A 358 -8.44 -22.15 25.70
C GLU A 358 -8.88 -20.69 25.84
N ALA A 359 -8.55 -19.85 24.85
CA ALA A 359 -8.98 -18.46 24.82
C ALA A 359 -10.51 -18.36 24.68
N VAL A 360 -11.15 -19.24 23.90
CA VAL A 360 -12.63 -19.33 23.81
C VAL A 360 -13.25 -19.58 25.19
N GLU A 361 -12.63 -20.40 26.03
CA GLU A 361 -13.12 -20.61 27.41
C GLU A 361 -12.87 -19.39 28.29
N LEU A 362 -11.72 -18.72 28.14
CA LEU A 362 -11.40 -17.51 28.90
C LEU A 362 -12.38 -16.37 28.61
N VAL A 363 -12.70 -16.12 27.33
CA VAL A 363 -13.59 -15.01 26.92
C VAL A 363 -15.05 -15.19 27.32
N LYS A 364 -15.47 -16.39 27.77
CA LYS A 364 -16.81 -16.58 28.35
C LYS A 364 -17.00 -15.77 29.64
N ASP A 365 -15.92 -15.48 30.35
CA ASP A 365 -15.88 -14.51 31.45
C ASP A 365 -15.28 -13.19 30.94
N GLY A 366 -16.17 -12.34 30.42
CA GLY A 366 -15.79 -11.10 29.76
C GLY A 366 -15.07 -10.12 30.68
N ASP A 367 -15.55 -9.97 31.92
CA ASP A 367 -14.99 -9.01 32.88
C ASP A 367 -13.60 -9.43 33.34
N LYS A 368 -13.40 -10.74 33.59
CA LYS A 368 -12.08 -11.29 33.90
C LYS A 368 -11.12 -11.13 32.73
N THR A 369 -11.58 -11.40 31.50
CA THR A 369 -10.77 -11.23 30.28
C THR A 369 -10.36 -9.77 30.10
N ALA A 370 -11.31 -8.84 30.14
CA ALA A 370 -11.06 -7.41 30.04
C ALA A 370 -10.02 -6.96 31.09
N SER A 371 -10.22 -7.34 32.35
CA SER A 371 -9.30 -7.01 33.44
C SER A 371 -7.88 -7.55 33.20
N ALA A 372 -7.75 -8.79 32.73
CA ALA A 372 -6.46 -9.40 32.43
C ALA A 372 -5.75 -8.69 31.28
N CYS A 373 -6.49 -8.31 30.23
CA CYS A 373 -5.94 -7.58 29.09
C CYS A 373 -5.46 -6.18 29.46
N GLU A 374 -6.13 -5.52 30.41
CA GLU A 374 -5.83 -4.13 30.79
C GLU A 374 -4.75 -3.99 31.87
N ALA A 375 -4.47 -5.06 32.64
CA ALA A 375 -3.55 -5.05 33.76
C ALA A 375 -2.05 -5.01 33.38
N GLY A 376 -1.68 -5.42 32.16
CA GLY A 376 -0.29 -5.51 31.69
C GLY A 376 0.01 -4.69 30.43
N ARG A 377 1.29 -4.70 29.99
CA ARG A 377 1.67 -4.20 28.67
C ARG A 377 1.27 -5.22 27.61
N GLU A 378 1.04 -4.74 26.40
CA GLU A 378 0.65 -5.62 25.29
C GLU A 378 1.70 -6.68 24.96
N GLU A 379 2.99 -6.32 25.05
CA GLU A 379 4.12 -7.22 24.83
C GLU A 379 4.26 -8.35 25.86
N ASP A 380 3.65 -8.20 27.03
CA ASP A 380 3.65 -9.23 28.08
C ASP A 380 2.53 -10.28 27.83
N ARG A 381 1.66 -10.07 26.84
CA ARG A 381 0.57 -10.99 26.47
C ARG A 381 1.10 -12.07 25.52
N ASN A 382 0.99 -13.34 25.90
CA ASN A 382 1.37 -14.47 25.06
C ASN A 382 0.34 -15.62 25.14
N GLY A 383 0.44 -16.56 24.19
CA GLY A 383 -0.42 -17.75 24.11
C GLY A 383 -1.91 -17.44 24.25
N VAL A 384 -2.57 -18.16 25.17
CA VAL A 384 -4.00 -18.03 25.50
C VAL A 384 -4.43 -16.58 25.77
N LEU A 385 -3.67 -15.85 26.59
CA LEU A 385 -4.04 -14.48 26.97
C LEU A 385 -3.97 -13.53 25.78
N LEU A 386 -2.94 -13.66 24.94
CA LEU A 386 -2.85 -12.87 23.71
C LEU A 386 -4.08 -13.09 22.81
N THR A 387 -4.45 -14.34 22.57
CA THR A 387 -5.60 -14.68 21.72
C THR A 387 -6.93 -14.20 22.30
N ALA A 388 -7.11 -14.31 23.62
CA ALA A 388 -8.29 -13.77 24.30
C ALA A 388 -8.34 -12.24 24.22
N CYS A 389 -7.19 -11.56 24.37
CA CYS A 389 -7.11 -10.11 24.27
C CYS A 389 -7.33 -9.60 22.85
N ILE A 390 -6.89 -10.31 21.80
CA ILE A 390 -7.24 -9.97 20.41
C ILE A 390 -8.77 -9.99 20.23
N SER A 391 -9.44 -11.01 20.76
CA SER A 391 -10.90 -11.11 20.71
C SER A 391 -11.57 -9.96 21.48
N TYR A 392 -11.14 -9.70 22.72
CA TYR A 392 -11.63 -8.59 23.53
C TYR A 392 -11.44 -7.23 22.84
N THR A 393 -10.24 -6.95 22.33
CA THR A 393 -9.91 -5.71 21.62
C THR A 393 -10.83 -5.54 20.41
N GLY A 394 -11.01 -6.58 19.58
CA GLY A 394 -11.93 -6.51 18.44
C GLY A 394 -13.38 -6.21 18.84
N VAL A 395 -13.87 -6.75 19.97
CA VAL A 395 -15.20 -6.38 20.50
C VAL A 395 -15.23 -4.95 21.03
N LEU A 396 -14.19 -4.53 21.75
CA LEU A 396 -14.07 -3.18 22.29
C LEU A 396 -14.03 -2.11 21.19
N GLU A 397 -13.28 -2.33 20.11
CA GLU A 397 -13.25 -1.46 18.94
C GLU A 397 -14.64 -1.28 18.31
N ASN A 398 -15.41 -2.38 18.22
CA ASN A 398 -16.76 -2.36 17.69
C ASN A 398 -17.74 -1.63 18.62
N GLU A 399 -17.74 -1.94 19.92
CA GLU A 399 -18.63 -1.29 20.89
C GLU A 399 -18.30 0.18 21.10
N LEU A 400 -17.01 0.55 21.09
CA LEU A 400 -16.58 1.95 21.11
C LEU A 400 -17.04 2.69 19.86
N GLY A 401 -16.93 2.07 18.67
CA GLY A 401 -17.44 2.63 17.42
C GLY A 401 -18.95 2.86 17.43
N ARG A 402 -19.73 1.89 17.93
CA ARG A 402 -21.19 2.05 18.08
C ARG A 402 -21.53 3.21 19.03
N ALA A 403 -20.91 3.24 20.21
CA ALA A 403 -21.17 4.29 21.19
C ALA A 403 -20.78 5.69 20.69
N LEU A 404 -19.66 5.81 19.97
CA LEU A 404 -19.23 7.06 19.35
C LEU A 404 -20.14 7.51 18.20
N ALA A 405 -20.74 6.58 17.45
CA ALA A 405 -21.70 6.90 16.40
C ALA A 405 -22.98 7.55 16.93
N ASP A 406 -23.32 7.30 18.21
CA ASP A 406 -24.50 7.80 18.90
C ASP A 406 -24.23 9.05 19.78
N ASP A 407 -22.98 9.50 19.89
CA ASP A 407 -22.55 10.54 20.83
C ASP A 407 -21.67 11.61 20.16
N ASP A 408 -22.30 12.65 19.62
CA ASP A 408 -21.63 13.72 18.86
C ASP A 408 -20.53 14.44 19.64
N LEU A 409 -20.74 14.64 20.95
CA LEU A 409 -19.74 15.28 21.79
C LEU A 409 -18.52 14.36 21.95
N ALA A 410 -18.73 13.08 22.29
CA ALA A 410 -17.64 12.11 22.39
C ALA A 410 -16.89 11.96 21.06
N TRP A 411 -17.63 11.88 19.95
CA TRP A 411 -17.07 11.83 18.60
C TRP A 411 -16.15 13.03 18.33
N SER A 412 -16.60 14.27 18.61
CA SER A 412 -15.77 15.46 18.39
C SER A 412 -14.51 15.51 19.25
N ILE A 413 -14.51 14.86 20.42
CA ILE A 413 -13.36 14.82 21.33
C ILE A 413 -12.38 13.71 20.97
N ILE A 414 -12.89 12.50 20.71
CA ILE A 414 -12.07 11.30 20.46
C ILE A 414 -11.60 11.25 19.01
N CYS A 415 -12.41 11.81 18.09
CA CYS A 415 -12.19 11.80 16.64
C CYS A 415 -12.13 13.24 16.05
N PRO A 416 -11.28 14.16 16.55
CA PRO A 416 -11.30 15.60 16.26
C PRO A 416 -11.09 16.01 14.78
N ASN A 417 -10.62 15.11 13.92
CA ASN A 417 -10.43 15.36 12.48
C ASN A 417 -11.55 14.78 11.59
N GLY A 418 -12.64 14.29 12.21
CA GLY A 418 -13.83 13.82 11.50
C GLY A 418 -13.54 12.74 10.46
N ASP A 419 -14.13 12.89 9.28
CA ASP A 419 -14.21 11.86 8.24
C ASP A 419 -12.92 11.71 7.40
N ASN A 420 -12.01 12.68 7.46
CA ASN A 420 -11.04 12.95 6.39
C ASN A 420 -9.60 12.45 6.61
N GLN A 421 -9.28 11.77 7.72
CA GLN A 421 -7.94 11.23 7.92
C GLN A 421 -7.96 9.73 8.21
N SER A 422 -7.42 8.96 7.27
CA SER A 422 -7.19 7.52 7.39
C SER A 422 -5.96 7.18 8.23
N TYR A 423 -5.19 8.17 8.71
CA TYR A 423 -3.93 7.96 9.41
C TYR A 423 -3.90 8.65 10.78
N SER A 424 -3.37 7.89 11.72
CA SER A 424 -3.38 8.03 13.17
C SER A 424 -2.81 9.36 13.65
N TYR A 425 -3.42 9.92 14.69
CA TYR A 425 -2.61 10.66 15.66
C TYR A 425 -1.59 9.66 16.24
N PRO A 426 -0.28 9.87 16.08
CA PRO A 426 0.72 8.86 16.46
C PRO A 426 0.70 8.50 17.95
N ASP A 427 0.15 9.39 18.78
CA ASP A 427 -0.04 9.18 20.21
C ASP A 427 -1.46 8.70 20.59
N ARG A 428 -2.41 8.58 19.66
CA ARG A 428 -3.75 8.03 19.95
C ARG A 428 -3.66 6.52 20.05
N TRP A 429 -4.28 5.99 21.10
CA TRP A 429 -4.38 4.55 21.30
C TRP A 429 -5.11 3.86 20.13
N HIS A 430 -4.56 2.76 19.58
CA HIS A 430 -5.08 2.09 18.39
C HIS A 430 -6.57 1.73 18.48
N VAL A 431 -7.06 1.28 19.64
CA VAL A 431 -8.49 0.95 19.85
C VAL A 431 -9.38 2.16 19.61
N ALA A 432 -8.95 3.36 20.02
CA ALA A 432 -9.69 4.59 19.74
C ALA A 432 -9.64 4.95 18.26
N SER A 433 -8.52 4.70 17.57
CA SER A 433 -8.41 4.88 16.10
C SER A 433 -9.38 3.95 15.34
N SER A 434 -9.40 2.66 15.67
CA SER A 434 -10.34 1.68 15.10
C SER A 434 -11.80 2.03 15.47
N GLY A 435 -12.06 2.42 16.71
CA GLY A 435 -13.37 2.88 17.16
C GLY A 435 -13.87 4.10 16.38
N CYS A 436 -13.01 5.08 16.12
CA CYS A 436 -13.35 6.23 15.26
C CYS A 436 -13.70 5.79 13.83
N ARG A 437 -12.94 4.84 13.24
CA ARG A 437 -13.24 4.30 11.91
C ARG A 437 -14.62 3.63 11.88
N ASN A 438 -14.90 2.76 12.84
CA ASN A 438 -16.18 2.06 12.97
C ASN A 438 -17.35 3.03 13.18
N ALA A 439 -17.16 4.06 14.00
CA ALA A 439 -18.17 5.10 14.24
C ALA A 439 -18.46 5.92 12.98
N ARG A 440 -17.42 6.35 12.24
CA ARG A 440 -17.56 7.02 10.95
C ARG A 440 -18.37 6.17 9.98
N ASP A 441 -17.98 4.91 9.80
CA ASP A 441 -18.63 4.01 8.86
C ASP A 441 -20.09 3.75 9.27
N THR A 442 -20.38 3.66 10.57
CA THR A 442 -21.76 3.57 11.09
C THR A 442 -22.57 4.84 10.80
N ARG A 443 -22.02 6.03 11.07
CA ARG A 443 -22.69 7.32 10.77
C ARG A 443 -22.92 7.47 9.27
N LYS A 444 -21.93 7.10 8.45
CA LYS A 444 -22.02 7.08 6.98
C LYS A 444 -23.15 6.17 6.51
N ASN A 445 -23.20 4.93 7.00
CA ASN A 445 -24.23 3.96 6.64
C ASN A 445 -25.63 4.44 7.05
N ARG A 446 -25.79 5.03 8.25
CA ARG A 446 -27.08 5.62 8.67
C ARG A 446 -27.51 6.78 7.77
N ALA A 447 -26.58 7.64 7.36
CA ALA A 447 -26.87 8.73 6.44
C ALA A 447 -27.25 8.22 5.04
N VAL A 448 -26.57 7.17 4.55
CA VAL A 448 -26.93 6.48 3.31
C VAL A 448 -28.33 5.86 3.40
N GLU A 449 -28.63 5.09 4.45
CA GLU A 449 -29.98 4.52 4.64
C GLU A 449 -31.07 5.58 4.73
N ALA A 450 -30.80 6.71 5.39
CA ALA A 450 -31.74 7.84 5.43
C ALA A 450 -32.01 8.42 4.03
N MET A 451 -31.01 8.46 3.15
CA MET A 451 -31.21 8.85 1.74
C MET A 451 -32.01 7.80 0.95
N LEU A 452 -31.78 6.51 1.22
CA LEU A 452 -32.49 5.40 0.59
C LEU A 452 -33.95 5.28 1.01
N GLY A 453 -34.33 5.87 2.15
CA GLY A 453 -35.71 5.85 2.67
C GLY A 453 -36.74 6.53 1.75
N ASP A 454 -36.33 7.45 0.88
CA ASP A 454 -37.18 8.07 -0.15
C ASP A 454 -36.74 7.61 -1.54
N ARG A 455 -37.31 6.48 -1.97
CA ARG A 455 -36.97 5.83 -3.25
C ARG A 455 -37.14 6.77 -4.45
N ALA A 456 -38.21 7.57 -4.48
CA ALA A 456 -38.49 8.47 -5.60
C ALA A 456 -37.46 9.61 -5.68
N LYS A 457 -37.07 10.16 -4.53
CA LYS A 457 -36.06 11.20 -4.44
C LYS A 457 -34.67 10.69 -4.83
N ILE A 458 -34.26 9.51 -4.34
CA ILE A 458 -32.94 8.97 -4.69
C ILE A 458 -32.88 8.55 -6.16
N ASP A 459 -33.97 7.98 -6.72
CA ASP A 459 -34.09 7.70 -8.16
C ASP A 459 -33.86 8.97 -9.00
N ALA A 460 -34.56 10.06 -8.68
CA ALA A 460 -34.40 11.33 -9.38
C ALA A 460 -32.99 11.92 -9.21
N THR A 461 -32.45 11.88 -7.99
CA THR A 461 -31.14 12.46 -7.68
C THR A 461 -30.02 11.73 -8.41
N CYS A 462 -30.03 10.38 -8.39
CA CYS A 462 -29.00 9.58 -9.04
C CYS A 462 -29.08 9.64 -10.57
N ALA A 463 -30.28 9.82 -11.14
CA ALA A 463 -30.44 10.02 -12.58
C ALA A 463 -29.96 11.40 -13.06
N MET A 464 -30.13 12.45 -12.24
CA MET A 464 -29.80 13.83 -12.60
C MET A 464 -28.36 14.24 -12.29
N THR A 465 -27.67 13.50 -11.43
CA THR A 465 -26.31 13.84 -11.00
C THR A 465 -25.30 13.01 -11.77
N PRO A 466 -24.44 13.60 -12.62
CA PRO A 466 -23.33 12.88 -13.24
C PRO A 466 -22.40 12.28 -12.18
N GLN A 467 -21.85 11.09 -12.45
CA GLN A 467 -21.04 10.35 -11.49
C GLN A 467 -19.82 11.17 -11.01
N GLU A 468 -19.19 11.96 -11.88
CA GLU A 468 -18.07 12.83 -11.54
C GLU A 468 -18.43 13.97 -10.57
N LYS A 469 -19.72 14.25 -10.38
CA LYS A 469 -20.24 15.22 -9.41
C LYS A 469 -20.81 14.56 -8.15
N MET A 470 -20.87 13.23 -8.10
CA MET A 470 -21.27 12.50 -6.90
C MET A 470 -20.05 12.37 -5.97
N HIS A 471 -20.08 13.05 -4.83
CA HIS A 471 -19.02 12.95 -3.82
C HIS A 471 -19.59 12.48 -2.48
N GLY A 472 -18.78 11.70 -1.75
CA GLY A 472 -19.10 11.23 -0.40
C GLY A 472 -20.40 10.43 -0.32
N LEU A 473 -21.30 10.84 0.58
CA LEU A 473 -22.54 10.13 0.91
C LEU A 473 -23.48 9.90 -0.29
N LEU A 474 -23.57 10.86 -1.21
CA LEU A 474 -24.47 10.72 -2.36
C LEU A 474 -23.97 9.63 -3.32
N PHE A 475 -22.66 9.54 -3.53
CA PHE A 475 -22.08 8.48 -4.35
C PHE A 475 -22.39 7.10 -3.75
N ASP A 476 -22.13 6.93 -2.46
CA ASP A 476 -22.40 5.68 -1.75
C ASP A 476 -23.90 5.32 -1.77
N ALA A 477 -24.79 6.29 -1.56
CA ALA A 477 -26.23 6.07 -1.62
C ALA A 477 -26.72 5.70 -3.03
N CYS A 478 -26.22 6.36 -4.08
CA CYS A 478 -26.57 5.99 -5.45
C CYS A 478 -26.02 4.62 -5.85
N LEU A 479 -24.82 4.26 -5.40
CA LEU A 479 -24.22 2.95 -5.65
C LEU A 479 -25.06 1.83 -4.99
N GLU A 480 -25.40 2.00 -3.71
CA GLU A 480 -26.23 1.05 -2.96
C GLU A 480 -27.65 0.97 -3.54
N HIS A 481 -28.26 2.10 -3.89
CA HIS A 481 -29.57 2.15 -4.54
C HIS A 481 -29.59 1.38 -5.86
N ASN A 482 -28.62 1.63 -6.74
CA ASN A 482 -28.50 0.92 -8.01
C ASN A 482 -28.23 -0.59 -7.80
N SER A 483 -27.44 -0.95 -6.79
CA SER A 483 -27.22 -2.34 -6.38
C SER A 483 -28.51 -3.03 -5.94
N ARG A 484 -29.33 -2.38 -5.11
CA ARG A 484 -30.65 -2.87 -4.67
C ARG A 484 -31.59 -3.04 -5.85
N ARG A 485 -31.74 -2.02 -6.70
CA ARG A 485 -32.56 -2.08 -7.92
C ARG A 485 -32.13 -3.20 -8.86
N ARG A 486 -30.82 -3.38 -9.04
CA ARG A 486 -30.26 -4.46 -9.86
C ARG A 486 -30.62 -5.83 -9.28
N THR A 487 -30.47 -6.01 -7.97
CA THR A 487 -30.83 -7.25 -7.26
C THR A 487 -32.32 -7.55 -7.37
N GLU A 488 -33.18 -6.55 -7.16
CA GLU A 488 -34.64 -6.66 -7.34
C GLU A 488 -34.99 -7.08 -8.78
N THR A 489 -34.36 -6.44 -9.77
CA THR A 489 -34.58 -6.76 -11.19
C THR A 489 -34.14 -8.19 -11.50
N ILE A 490 -32.98 -8.62 -11.00
CA ILE A 490 -32.49 -9.99 -11.17
C ILE A 490 -33.48 -11.00 -10.55
N ALA A 491 -33.96 -10.74 -9.34
CA ALA A 491 -34.93 -11.61 -8.65
C ALA A 491 -36.27 -11.67 -9.39
N HIS A 492 -36.76 -10.53 -9.89
CA HIS A 492 -38.00 -10.45 -10.69
C HIS A 492 -37.88 -11.27 -11.98
N LEU A 493 -36.83 -11.06 -12.77
CA LEU A 493 -36.62 -11.81 -14.01
C LEU A 493 -36.39 -13.30 -13.76
N ALA A 494 -35.76 -13.68 -12.64
CA ALA A 494 -35.57 -15.08 -12.30
C ALA A 494 -36.89 -15.81 -12.00
N THR A 495 -37.91 -15.07 -11.56
CA THR A 495 -39.22 -15.60 -11.12
C THR A 495 -40.34 -15.38 -12.13
N VAL A 496 -40.20 -14.44 -13.08
CA VAL A 496 -41.22 -14.11 -14.09
C VAL A 496 -40.72 -14.44 -15.50
N PRO A 497 -40.99 -15.66 -16.02
CA PRO A 497 -40.44 -16.12 -17.30
C PRO A 497 -40.77 -15.22 -18.50
N ALA A 498 -42.00 -14.69 -18.56
CA ALA A 498 -42.40 -13.81 -19.67
C ALA A 498 -41.56 -12.53 -19.75
N ASP A 499 -41.19 -11.97 -18.59
CA ASP A 499 -40.37 -10.77 -18.50
C ASP A 499 -38.90 -11.06 -18.79
N PHE A 500 -38.42 -12.22 -18.34
CA PHE A 500 -37.11 -12.73 -18.71
C PHE A 500 -36.98 -12.90 -20.22
N GLU A 501 -37.92 -13.60 -20.88
CA GLU A 501 -37.88 -13.80 -22.33
C GLU A 501 -37.96 -12.45 -23.06
N ARG A 502 -38.86 -11.55 -22.65
CA ARG A 502 -39.00 -10.23 -23.25
C ARG A 502 -37.71 -9.41 -23.18
N MET A 503 -37.03 -9.39 -22.04
CA MET A 503 -35.85 -8.54 -21.83
C MET A 503 -34.55 -9.21 -22.27
N CYS A 504 -34.43 -10.52 -22.09
CA CYS A 504 -33.17 -11.24 -22.22
C CYS A 504 -33.03 -12.08 -23.49
N ALA A 505 -34.08 -12.27 -24.30
CA ALA A 505 -34.02 -13.08 -25.53
C ALA A 505 -32.97 -12.58 -26.53
N ARG A 506 -32.76 -11.25 -26.61
CA ARG A 506 -31.76 -10.64 -27.49
C ARG A 506 -30.31 -10.97 -27.11
N HIS A 507 -30.09 -11.52 -25.91
CA HIS A 507 -28.78 -11.87 -25.37
C HIS A 507 -28.51 -13.38 -25.39
N GLY A 508 -29.28 -14.17 -26.16
CA GLY A 508 -29.41 -15.63 -26.09
C GLY A 508 -28.14 -16.51 -26.02
N LYS A 509 -26.94 -16.00 -26.35
CA LYS A 509 -25.65 -16.73 -26.19
C LYS A 509 -24.85 -16.36 -24.92
N THR A 510 -25.07 -15.19 -24.32
CA THR A 510 -24.32 -14.76 -23.11
C THR A 510 -24.88 -15.32 -21.81
N ASN A 511 -26.10 -15.88 -21.84
CA ASN A 511 -26.74 -16.46 -20.67
C ASN A 511 -26.10 -17.82 -20.26
N SER A 512 -25.45 -18.52 -21.19
CA SER A 512 -24.83 -19.85 -20.95
C SER A 512 -23.29 -19.88 -21.07
N ALA A 513 -22.64 -18.80 -21.51
CA ALA A 513 -21.22 -18.81 -21.85
C ALA A 513 -20.30 -18.42 -20.68
N GLY A 514 -19.46 -19.37 -20.26
CA GLY A 514 -18.19 -19.17 -19.55
C GLY A 514 -18.24 -18.49 -18.18
N ASN A 515 -17.06 -18.20 -17.62
CA ASN A 515 -16.88 -17.47 -16.36
C ASN A 515 -16.58 -15.98 -16.57
N ASP A 516 -16.35 -15.54 -17.81
CA ASP A 516 -15.91 -14.18 -18.09
C ASP A 516 -17.07 -13.19 -17.91
N ALA A 517 -17.06 -12.47 -16.79
CA ALA A 517 -17.96 -11.34 -16.52
C ALA A 517 -17.44 -10.03 -17.14
N ALA A 518 -16.16 -10.02 -17.54
CA ALA A 518 -15.52 -8.86 -18.15
C ALA A 518 -16.14 -8.57 -19.54
N GLY A 519 -16.61 -7.34 -19.74
CA GLY A 519 -17.13 -6.87 -21.02
C GLY A 519 -18.63 -7.06 -21.26
N LEU A 520 -19.40 -7.58 -20.28
CA LEU A 520 -20.86 -7.56 -20.39
C LEU A 520 -21.39 -6.14 -20.15
N SER A 521 -22.37 -5.72 -20.95
CA SER A 521 -23.19 -4.56 -20.60
C SER A 521 -23.95 -4.82 -19.29
N GLU A 522 -24.40 -3.77 -18.62
CA GLU A 522 -25.18 -3.89 -17.39
C GLU A 522 -26.40 -4.81 -17.58
N GLU A 523 -27.13 -4.63 -18.68
CA GLU A 523 -28.29 -5.45 -19.03
C GLU A 523 -27.92 -6.92 -19.27
N GLN A 524 -26.83 -7.20 -19.99
CA GLN A 524 -26.34 -8.56 -20.18
C GLN A 524 -25.96 -9.21 -18.84
N GLY A 525 -25.35 -8.43 -17.94
CA GLY A 525 -25.03 -8.86 -16.59
C GLY A 525 -26.28 -9.21 -15.77
N VAL A 526 -27.32 -8.38 -15.84
CA VAL A 526 -28.62 -8.63 -15.19
C VAL A 526 -29.28 -9.90 -15.73
N CYS A 527 -29.39 -10.02 -17.05
CA CYS A 527 -29.98 -11.19 -17.70
C CYS A 527 -29.24 -12.49 -17.37
N ARG A 528 -27.91 -12.48 -17.38
CA ARG A 528 -27.10 -13.65 -17.01
C ARG A 528 -27.29 -14.02 -15.54
N SER A 529 -27.27 -13.06 -14.63
CA SER A 529 -27.49 -13.32 -13.20
C SER A 529 -28.90 -13.85 -12.92
N ALA A 530 -29.92 -13.32 -13.61
CA ALA A 530 -31.30 -13.81 -13.50
C ALA A 530 -31.44 -15.24 -14.02
N TRP A 531 -30.81 -15.55 -15.15
CA TRP A 531 -30.76 -16.91 -15.68
C TRP A 531 -30.10 -17.88 -14.68
N ARG A 532 -28.93 -17.51 -14.13
CA ARG A 532 -28.22 -18.31 -13.13
C ARG A 532 -29.05 -18.53 -11.87
N LEU A 533 -29.67 -17.47 -11.34
CA LEU A 533 -30.53 -17.57 -10.18
C LEU A 533 -31.69 -18.54 -10.43
N ARG A 534 -32.36 -18.43 -11.59
CA ARG A 534 -33.45 -19.34 -12.00
C ARG A 534 -32.98 -20.79 -12.12
N GLU A 535 -31.88 -21.00 -12.82
CA GLU A 535 -31.30 -22.32 -13.08
C GLU A 535 -30.79 -23.00 -11.80
N ASN A 536 -30.10 -22.26 -10.94
CA ASN A 536 -29.57 -22.76 -9.68
C ASN A 536 -30.71 -23.04 -8.68
N THR A 537 -31.73 -22.18 -8.63
CA THR A 537 -32.92 -22.41 -7.79
C THR A 537 -33.68 -23.65 -8.25
N ARG A 538 -33.89 -23.83 -9.56
CA ARG A 538 -34.51 -25.05 -10.11
C ARG A 538 -33.70 -26.30 -9.80
N ALA A 539 -32.39 -26.28 -10.06
CA ALA A 539 -31.52 -27.43 -9.80
C ALA A 539 -31.49 -27.80 -8.30
N LYS A 540 -31.47 -26.80 -7.41
CA LYS A 540 -31.59 -27.01 -5.96
C LYS A 540 -32.92 -27.68 -5.61
N ALA A 541 -34.04 -27.13 -6.08
CA ALA A 541 -35.37 -27.68 -5.80
C ALA A 541 -35.53 -29.12 -6.32
N GLU A 542 -35.03 -29.41 -7.53
CA GLU A 542 -35.03 -30.76 -8.10
C GLU A 542 -34.16 -31.74 -7.30
N ALA A 543 -33.02 -31.29 -6.77
CA ALA A 543 -32.16 -32.10 -5.92
C ALA A 543 -32.78 -32.36 -4.54
N GLU A 544 -33.37 -31.33 -3.94
CA GLU A 544 -34.07 -31.44 -2.64
C GLU A 544 -35.32 -32.33 -2.75
N ALA A 545 -36.06 -32.27 -3.87
CA ALA A 545 -37.16 -33.19 -4.16
C ALA A 545 -36.71 -34.66 -4.26
N LYS A 546 -35.43 -34.91 -4.58
CA LYS A 546 -34.79 -36.24 -4.57
C LYS A 546 -34.21 -36.62 -3.21
N GLY A 547 -34.48 -35.83 -2.16
CA GLY A 547 -33.98 -36.05 -0.81
C GLY A 547 -32.52 -35.66 -0.57
N LEU A 548 -31.89 -34.94 -1.51
CA LEU A 548 -30.53 -34.43 -1.34
C LEU A 548 -30.53 -33.14 -0.50
N LYS A 549 -29.38 -32.80 0.08
CA LYS A 549 -29.12 -31.53 0.75
C LYS A 549 -28.09 -30.75 -0.05
N CYS A 550 -28.36 -29.47 -0.29
CA CYS A 550 -27.51 -28.60 -1.08
C CYS A 550 -26.74 -27.63 -0.18
N PHE A 551 -25.45 -27.42 -0.47
CA PHE A 551 -24.67 -26.38 0.20
C PHE A 551 -25.16 -24.98 -0.23
N SER A 552 -25.01 -24.01 0.67
CA SER A 552 -25.15 -22.59 0.32
C SER A 552 -24.10 -22.26 -0.74
N VAL A 553 -24.53 -22.07 -1.98
CA VAL A 553 -23.71 -21.54 -3.06
C VAL A 553 -24.08 -20.09 -3.30
N ALA A 554 -23.12 -19.32 -3.81
CA ALA A 554 -23.43 -18.04 -4.42
C ALA A 554 -24.49 -18.27 -5.51
N VAL A 555 -25.74 -17.88 -5.26
CA VAL A 555 -26.87 -18.15 -6.15
C VAL A 555 -26.71 -17.56 -7.56
N TYR A 556 -25.81 -16.58 -7.70
CA TYR A 556 -25.39 -15.94 -8.95
C TYR A 556 -24.10 -16.53 -9.57
N GLY A 557 -23.50 -17.51 -8.92
CA GLY A 557 -22.28 -18.18 -9.34
C GLY A 557 -22.46 -19.03 -10.60
N PRO A 558 -21.38 -19.27 -11.36
CA PRO A 558 -21.42 -20.12 -12.56
C PRO A 558 -21.71 -21.59 -12.22
N ASP A 559 -21.33 -22.03 -11.03
CA ASP A 559 -21.46 -23.42 -10.62
C ASP A 559 -22.87 -23.73 -10.14
N ARG A 560 -23.37 -24.90 -10.53
CA ARG A 560 -24.63 -25.45 -10.02
C ARG A 560 -24.49 -25.71 -8.51
N PRO A 561 -25.60 -25.66 -7.74
CA PRO A 561 -25.57 -26.03 -6.33
C PRO A 561 -25.04 -27.46 -6.19
N ARG A 562 -23.98 -27.61 -5.39
CA ARG A 562 -23.49 -28.93 -5.00
C ARG A 562 -24.48 -29.54 -4.02
N CYS A 563 -25.15 -30.59 -4.45
CA CYS A 563 -26.12 -31.32 -3.63
C CYS A 563 -25.64 -32.74 -3.41
N VAL A 564 -25.68 -33.20 -2.17
CA VAL A 564 -25.19 -34.51 -1.74
C VAL A 564 -26.24 -35.20 -0.87
N SER A 565 -26.06 -36.49 -0.56
CA SER A 565 -26.96 -37.19 0.36
C SER A 565 -26.95 -36.52 1.74
N PRO A 566 -28.02 -36.63 2.55
CA PRO A 566 -28.03 -36.07 3.90
C PRO A 566 -26.83 -36.50 4.75
N ALA A 567 -26.42 -37.77 4.66
CA ALA A 567 -25.24 -38.28 5.36
C ALA A 567 -23.93 -37.61 4.90
N ALA A 568 -23.74 -37.44 3.59
CA ALA A 568 -22.57 -36.74 3.04
C ALA A 568 -22.60 -35.24 3.35
N PHE A 569 -23.80 -34.64 3.43
CA PHE A 569 -23.98 -33.25 3.84
C PHE A 569 -23.61 -33.06 5.31
N GLU A 570 -24.15 -33.90 6.20
CA GLU A 570 -23.78 -33.91 7.62
C GLU A 570 -22.28 -34.16 7.80
N GLN A 571 -21.69 -35.07 7.03
CA GLN A 571 -20.25 -35.32 7.07
C GLN A 571 -19.43 -34.12 6.60
N ALA A 572 -19.88 -33.40 5.56
CA ALA A 572 -19.21 -32.20 5.07
C ALA A 572 -19.43 -30.97 5.96
N MET A 573 -20.56 -30.93 6.69
CA MET A 573 -20.87 -29.89 7.67
C MET A 573 -20.21 -30.14 9.02
N LYS A 574 -19.79 -31.38 9.31
CA LYS A 574 -18.85 -31.63 10.41
C LYS A 574 -17.56 -30.90 10.07
N PRO A 575 -17.05 -30.02 10.95
CA PRO A 575 -15.73 -29.45 10.76
C PRO A 575 -14.76 -30.62 10.55
N GLY A 576 -13.95 -30.56 9.50
CA GLY A 576 -12.92 -31.57 9.27
C GLY A 576 -12.06 -31.74 10.52
N PRO A 577 -11.36 -32.87 10.70
CA PRO A 577 -10.46 -33.07 11.84
C PRO A 577 -9.43 -31.92 11.98
N GLU A 578 -9.09 -31.26 10.88
CA GLU A 578 -8.25 -30.05 10.81
C GLU A 578 -8.91 -28.76 11.37
N PHE A 579 -10.24 -28.74 11.50
CA PHE A 579 -11.07 -27.66 12.07
C PHE A 579 -11.75 -28.07 13.39
N ALA A 580 -11.56 -29.30 13.87
CA ALA A 580 -12.22 -29.84 15.06
C ALA A 580 -11.79 -29.20 16.38
N LEU A 581 -10.86 -28.24 16.38
CA LEU A 581 -10.32 -27.61 17.59
C LEU A 581 -10.99 -26.29 17.98
N ALA A 582 -11.82 -25.69 17.13
CA ALA A 582 -12.85 -24.72 17.53
C ALA A 582 -13.67 -24.32 16.29
N PRO A 583 -15.00 -24.40 16.31
CA PRO A 583 -15.83 -23.75 15.30
C PRO A 583 -15.75 -22.22 15.49
N VAL A 584 -14.74 -21.58 14.91
CA VAL A 584 -14.56 -20.11 14.93
C VAL A 584 -15.75 -19.37 14.29
N ASN A 585 -16.58 -20.08 13.53
CA ASN A 585 -17.69 -19.48 12.78
C ASN A 585 -19.01 -19.33 13.59
N ASN A 586 -19.07 -19.83 14.82
CA ASN A 586 -20.21 -19.62 15.74
C ASN A 586 -19.67 -19.29 17.13
N MET A 587 -18.92 -18.20 17.22
CA MET A 587 -18.39 -17.77 18.51
C MET A 587 -19.47 -16.97 19.24
N ASP A 588 -20.29 -17.71 19.99
CA ASP A 588 -21.37 -17.20 20.86
C ASP A 588 -20.90 -16.04 21.76
N TYR A 589 -19.59 -15.91 22.01
CA TYR A 589 -19.02 -14.78 22.74
C TYR A 589 -18.94 -13.45 21.97
N PHE A 590 -19.34 -13.41 20.70
CA PHE A 590 -19.62 -12.18 19.95
C PHE A 590 -21.12 -11.83 19.92
N ALA A 591 -21.98 -12.71 20.44
CA ALA A 591 -23.41 -12.44 20.51
C ALA A 591 -23.70 -11.16 21.28
N GLU A 592 -24.82 -10.49 20.96
CA GLU A 592 -25.24 -9.22 21.57
C GLU A 592 -25.34 -9.30 23.11
N ASP A 593 -25.63 -10.48 23.64
CA ASP A 593 -25.82 -10.80 25.06
C ASP A 593 -24.62 -11.51 25.71
N SER A 594 -23.50 -11.68 24.98
CA SER A 594 -22.30 -12.32 25.53
C SER A 594 -21.64 -11.50 26.63
N SER A 595 -21.03 -12.18 27.61
CA SER A 595 -20.30 -11.54 28.71
C SER A 595 -19.13 -10.69 28.20
N LEU A 596 -18.35 -11.17 27.21
CA LEU A 596 -17.24 -10.42 26.60
C LEU A 596 -17.71 -9.06 26.07
N ARG A 597 -18.85 -9.06 25.40
CA ARG A 597 -19.42 -7.86 24.81
C ARG A 597 -20.00 -6.90 25.84
N HIS A 598 -20.60 -7.43 26.91
CA HIS A 598 -21.01 -6.61 28.04
C HIS A 598 -19.81 -5.89 28.67
N ALA A 599 -18.72 -6.61 28.92
CA ALA A 599 -17.47 -6.04 29.45
C ALA A 599 -16.88 -4.96 28.51
N ALA A 600 -16.83 -5.25 27.21
CA ALA A 600 -16.38 -4.32 26.19
C ALA A 600 -17.24 -3.05 26.11
N ARG A 601 -18.57 -3.17 26.19
CA ARG A 601 -19.50 -2.02 26.21
C ARG A 601 -19.31 -1.16 27.46
N THR A 602 -19.20 -1.79 28.63
CA THR A 602 -18.92 -1.11 29.90
C THR A 602 -17.61 -0.33 29.79
N ARG A 603 -16.57 -0.94 29.20
CA ARG A 603 -15.29 -0.28 28.99
C ARG A 603 -15.36 0.87 27.98
N ALA A 604 -16.03 0.68 26.85
CA ALA A 604 -16.26 1.74 25.85
C ALA A 604 -16.95 2.96 26.48
N ALA A 605 -17.98 2.74 27.31
CA ALA A 605 -18.64 3.81 28.05
C ALA A 605 -17.69 4.54 29.01
N ALA A 606 -16.82 3.80 29.73
CA ALA A 606 -15.82 4.40 30.61
C ALA A 606 -14.79 5.24 29.84
N ILE A 607 -14.35 4.79 28.66
CA ILE A 607 -13.46 5.54 27.77
C ILE A 607 -14.11 6.86 27.34
N ILE A 608 -15.37 6.81 26.89
CA ILE A 608 -16.12 8.00 26.48
C ILE A 608 -16.32 8.97 27.65
N ALA A 609 -16.71 8.47 28.82
CA ALA A 609 -16.89 9.28 30.01
C ALA A 609 -15.60 10.01 30.40
N LYS A 610 -14.47 9.28 30.43
CA LYS A 610 -13.14 9.86 30.70
C LYS A 610 -12.76 10.92 29.67
N ALA A 611 -12.93 10.63 28.38
CA ALA A 611 -12.60 11.57 27.31
C ALA A 611 -13.40 12.88 27.44
N LYS A 612 -14.68 12.80 27.80
CA LYS A 612 -15.52 13.99 28.06
C LYS A 612 -15.04 14.82 29.25
N VAL A 613 -14.66 14.17 30.35
CA VAL A 613 -14.11 14.86 31.52
C VAL A 613 -12.77 15.53 31.19
N ASP A 614 -11.87 14.79 30.56
CA ASP A 614 -10.51 15.25 30.28
C ASP A 614 -10.43 16.18 29.05
N ARG A 615 -11.50 16.26 28.25
CA ARG A 615 -11.55 16.91 26.93
C ARG A 615 -10.39 16.50 26.02
N SER A 616 -10.04 15.22 26.06
CA SER A 616 -8.96 14.64 25.26
C SER A 616 -9.28 13.20 24.87
N TYR A 617 -8.64 12.73 23.80
CA TYR A 617 -8.74 11.33 23.38
C TYR A 617 -7.80 10.42 24.19
N PRO A 618 -8.09 9.12 24.28
CA PRO A 618 -7.18 8.15 24.89
C PRO A 618 -5.83 8.10 24.17
N LYS A 619 -4.77 8.40 24.91
CA LYS A 619 -3.39 8.30 24.41
C LYS A 619 -2.83 6.90 24.61
N ARG A 620 -1.94 6.49 23.70
CA ARG A 620 -1.15 5.25 23.78
C ARG A 620 -0.29 5.28 25.05
N LYS A 621 -0.19 4.15 25.76
CA LYS A 621 0.72 4.05 26.91
C LYS A 621 2.16 4.00 26.39
N PRO A 622 3.14 4.59 27.11
CA PRO A 622 4.55 4.41 26.76
C PRO A 622 4.91 2.92 26.66
N GLY A 623 5.43 2.50 25.50
CA GLY A 623 5.85 1.11 25.25
C GLY A 623 4.80 0.20 24.61
N ASP A 624 3.54 0.62 24.47
CA ASP A 624 2.58 -0.13 23.64
C ASP A 624 3.02 -0.06 22.17
N ARG A 625 3.03 -1.20 21.49
CA ARG A 625 3.28 -1.25 20.04
C ARG A 625 1.98 -0.84 19.34
N PHE A 626 2.07 0.15 18.46
CA PHE A 626 0.97 0.77 17.70
C PHE A 626 0.07 1.74 18.47
#